data_AF-A0A427YC27-F1
#
_entry.id   AF-A0A427YC27-F1
#
_cell.length_a   1.000
_cell.length_b   1.000
_cell.length_c   1.000
_cell.angle_alpha   90.00
_cell.angle_beta   90.00
_cell.angle_gamma   90.00
#
_symmetry.space_group_name_H-M   'P 1'
#
loop_
_entity.id
_entity.type
_entity.pdbx_description
1 polymer ?
#
loop_
_entity_poly.entity_id
_entity_poly.type
_entity_poly.pdbx_seq_one_letter_code
_entity_poly.pdbx_strand_id
1 'polypeptide(L)'
;MDSAELLHELEEDPQTVRDSDERCLALAAQAEATARYAAQHLDERHQIVEDLSTASSHGVWYRFGRHWSSLADSFGAHGTSVASEDSRILLATALAKLERNLVAGIPEHQAQAVEHEPEVRRLIFNVTSFTRIEDSHFFTLHAVLTQLLSNLISPTSGHPGADRIAEDKLALYLSGTREDDVIIRLLDSADPKTNIATLHLTNNVTRNSRPRLVRMLDGPGLRWVSKILGRMDDWHEAHDGRFELACGLVNSFIDQSLQSQLFASLSSPNEPISPSQTTLLKLLDSRLSDSTAHIRPSSSVPNNMDNMEVDDPTHPNRFLIPVFHLLSAYAMTSMSHVPDDARLPKVFEGLVLVCEALSSIGLKVQGEKDLQVGDIGRGAEEGSDGDLIQEMKDPEDGTGLIKPIIESIRSLDDFAPRVNPRANASNGNNNDNGSMTPNRPALPPDQARPLAQLKRNLVQLLGILSFEDIAVGDQVREHGGIQLLLSLTEVDEANPLERPAGACPVRGEESDAGQSGESGDHRRDGSGGGVIRDGRAAPGAREDEEAGKRGRSALRNAESASASSLIAMHTQHMLGSRPVLP
;
A
#
# COMPACT_ATOMS: atom_id res chain seq x y z
N MET A 1 -20.73 26.07 -32.57
CA MET A 1 -21.64 25.10 -31.93
C MET A 1 -23.04 25.66 -32.09
N ASP A 2 -24.04 24.84 -32.44
CA ASP A 2 -25.42 25.34 -32.59
C ASP A 2 -26.21 25.09 -31.30
N SER A 3 -26.17 26.10 -30.42
CA SER A 3 -26.89 26.04 -29.15
C SER A 3 -28.41 25.94 -29.35
N ALA A 4 -28.95 26.42 -30.48
CA ALA A 4 -30.39 26.45 -30.74
C ALA A 4 -30.93 25.09 -31.20
N GLU A 5 -30.19 24.33 -32.00
CA GLU A 5 -30.55 22.95 -32.35
C GLU A 5 -30.60 22.06 -31.09
N LEU A 6 -29.56 22.08 -30.25
CA LEU A 6 -29.57 21.32 -28.99
C LEU A 6 -30.69 21.78 -28.05
N LEU A 7 -30.99 23.08 -27.99
CA LEU A 7 -32.07 23.60 -27.17
C LEU A 7 -33.43 23.05 -27.59
N HIS A 8 -33.71 23.05 -28.90
CA HIS A 8 -34.96 22.54 -29.47
C HIS A 8 -35.17 21.07 -29.07
N GLU A 9 -34.14 20.23 -29.23
CA GLU A 9 -34.21 18.81 -28.85
C GLU A 9 -34.35 18.61 -27.33
N LEU A 10 -33.80 19.51 -26.50
CA LEU A 10 -33.96 19.45 -25.04
C LEU A 10 -35.34 19.93 -24.56
N GLU A 11 -36.04 20.77 -25.33
CA GLU A 11 -37.39 21.24 -25.04
C GLU A 11 -38.49 20.23 -25.38
N GLU A 12 -38.21 19.26 -26.25
CA GLU A 12 -39.11 18.15 -26.51
C GLU A 12 -39.46 17.37 -25.23
N ASP A 13 -40.67 16.80 -25.18
CA ASP A 13 -41.07 16.03 -24.02
C ASP A 13 -40.20 14.77 -23.84
N PRO A 14 -39.55 14.56 -22.68
CA PRO A 14 -38.62 13.45 -22.49
C PRO A 14 -39.23 12.05 -22.59
N GLN A 15 -40.55 11.87 -22.48
CA GLN A 15 -41.17 10.56 -22.76
C GLN A 15 -41.26 10.35 -24.27
N THR A 16 -41.62 11.39 -25.03
CA THR A 16 -41.70 11.34 -26.50
C THR A 16 -40.32 11.17 -27.13
N VAL A 17 -39.28 11.80 -26.57
CA VAL A 17 -37.88 11.57 -27.00
C VAL A 17 -37.45 10.14 -26.69
N ARG A 18 -37.62 9.70 -25.43
CA ARG A 18 -37.24 8.34 -24.99
C ARG A 18 -37.90 7.24 -25.80
N ASP A 19 -39.17 7.41 -26.19
CA ASP A 19 -39.97 6.37 -26.84
C ASP A 19 -39.89 6.41 -28.39
N SER A 20 -38.91 7.14 -28.95
CA SER A 20 -38.59 7.18 -30.38
C SER A 20 -37.08 7.09 -30.64
N ASP A 21 -36.65 6.04 -31.36
CA ASP A 21 -35.24 5.87 -31.77
C ASP A 21 -34.69 7.09 -32.51
N GLU A 22 -35.46 7.67 -33.43
CA GLU A 22 -35.06 8.83 -34.23
C GLU A 22 -34.76 10.05 -33.34
N ARG A 23 -35.62 10.31 -32.33
CA ARG A 23 -35.47 11.44 -31.40
C ARG A 23 -34.34 11.20 -30.39
N CYS A 24 -34.22 9.98 -29.87
CA CYS A 24 -33.07 9.59 -29.05
C CYS A 24 -31.75 9.85 -29.79
N LEU A 25 -31.63 9.43 -31.04
CA LEU A 25 -30.42 9.59 -31.84
C LEU A 25 -30.16 11.05 -32.24
N ALA A 26 -31.20 11.83 -32.54
CA ALA A 26 -31.08 13.26 -32.83
C ALA A 26 -30.54 14.05 -31.63
N LEU A 27 -31.19 13.93 -30.46
CA LEU A 27 -30.72 14.57 -29.23
C LEU A 27 -29.34 14.06 -28.80
N ALA A 28 -29.05 12.75 -28.95
CA ALA A 28 -27.74 12.20 -28.66
C ALA A 28 -26.64 12.81 -29.55
N ALA A 29 -26.89 12.98 -30.84
CA ALA A 29 -25.93 13.58 -31.77
C ALA A 29 -25.60 15.04 -31.41
N GLN A 30 -26.62 15.83 -31.07
CA GLN A 30 -26.45 17.23 -30.67
C GLN A 30 -25.75 17.35 -29.31
N ALA A 31 -26.19 16.56 -28.32
CA ALA A 31 -25.57 16.55 -26.99
C ALA A 31 -24.10 16.12 -27.05
N GLU A 32 -23.75 15.11 -27.87
CA GLU A 32 -22.37 14.68 -28.09
C GLU A 32 -21.52 15.75 -28.80
N ALA A 33 -22.08 16.45 -29.80
CA ALA A 33 -21.39 17.54 -30.49
C ALA A 33 -21.04 18.68 -29.53
N THR A 34 -22.01 19.11 -28.72
CA THR A 34 -21.80 20.14 -27.68
C THR A 34 -20.90 19.65 -26.56
N ALA A 35 -20.95 18.36 -26.18
CA ALA A 35 -20.03 17.78 -25.19
C ALA A 35 -18.58 17.87 -25.66
N ARG A 36 -18.31 17.55 -26.93
CA ARG A 36 -16.96 17.70 -27.53
C ARG A 36 -16.53 19.16 -27.60
N TYR A 37 -17.43 20.08 -27.95
CA TYR A 37 -17.15 21.51 -27.95
C TYR A 37 -16.77 22.02 -26.55
N ALA A 38 -17.58 21.70 -25.53
CA ALA A 38 -17.35 22.08 -24.13
C ALA A 38 -16.05 21.48 -23.54
N ALA A 39 -15.61 20.31 -24.03
CA ALA A 39 -14.32 19.73 -23.65
C ALA A 39 -13.11 20.44 -24.28
N GLN A 40 -13.30 21.09 -25.43
CA GLN A 40 -12.25 21.84 -26.13
C GLN A 40 -12.16 23.30 -25.68
N HIS A 41 -13.26 23.88 -25.19
CA HIS A 41 -13.40 25.28 -24.79
C HIS A 41 -13.85 25.35 -23.31
N LEU A 42 -12.94 24.99 -22.40
CA LEU A 42 -13.24 24.87 -20.97
C LEU A 42 -13.57 26.22 -20.29
N ASP A 43 -13.13 27.32 -20.88
CA ASP A 43 -13.40 28.70 -20.50
C ASP A 43 -14.78 29.19 -20.97
N GLU A 44 -15.29 28.70 -22.11
CA GLU A 44 -16.60 29.07 -22.66
C GLU A 44 -17.79 28.40 -21.95
N ARG A 45 -17.56 27.47 -21.01
CA ARG A 45 -18.63 26.64 -20.43
C ARG A 45 -19.75 27.40 -19.71
N HIS A 46 -19.46 28.58 -19.16
CA HIS A 46 -20.51 29.47 -18.63
C HIS A 46 -21.40 30.03 -19.75
N GLN A 47 -20.81 30.45 -20.89
CA GLN A 47 -21.57 30.92 -22.05
C GLN A 47 -22.47 29.81 -22.62
N ILE A 48 -21.97 28.57 -22.70
CA ILE A 48 -22.77 27.43 -23.16
C ILE A 48 -24.01 27.22 -22.28
N VAL A 49 -23.88 27.37 -20.95
CA VAL A 49 -25.00 27.26 -20.00
C VAL A 49 -25.96 28.44 -20.11
N GLU A 50 -25.45 29.66 -20.35
CA GLU A 50 -26.26 30.87 -20.57
C GLU A 50 -27.06 30.79 -21.88
N ASP A 51 -26.42 30.42 -23.00
CA ASP A 51 -27.06 30.21 -24.30
C ASP A 51 -28.21 29.19 -24.21
N LEU A 52 -27.99 28.08 -23.50
CA LEU A 52 -28.99 27.03 -23.29
C LEU A 52 -30.08 27.40 -22.26
N SER A 53 -29.97 28.54 -21.57
CA SER A 53 -30.92 28.98 -20.54
C SER A 53 -31.68 30.25 -20.90
N THR A 54 -31.11 31.15 -21.71
CA THR A 54 -31.69 32.48 -22.02
C THR A 54 -32.96 32.44 -22.86
N ALA A 55 -33.14 31.42 -23.71
CA ALA A 55 -34.16 31.45 -24.75
C ALA A 55 -35.60 31.05 -24.32
N SER A 56 -35.86 30.74 -23.03
CA SER A 56 -36.80 29.63 -22.77
C SER A 56 -37.54 29.56 -21.42
N SER A 57 -37.30 30.47 -20.47
CA SER A 57 -37.95 30.53 -19.12
C SER A 57 -37.71 29.36 -18.14
N HIS A 58 -37.42 28.13 -18.60
CA HIS A 58 -36.82 27.08 -17.77
C HIS A 58 -35.33 26.93 -18.12
N GLY A 59 -34.44 26.92 -17.11
CA GLY A 59 -33.00 26.81 -17.32
C GLY A 59 -32.55 25.43 -17.82
N VAL A 60 -31.32 25.33 -18.33
CA VAL A 60 -30.77 24.09 -18.92
C VAL A 60 -30.80 22.90 -17.94
N TRP A 61 -30.47 23.11 -16.67
CA TRP A 61 -30.43 22.05 -15.66
C TRP A 61 -31.79 21.39 -15.45
N TYR A 62 -32.87 22.18 -15.35
CA TYR A 62 -34.23 21.63 -15.25
C TYR A 62 -34.58 20.67 -16.40
N ARG A 63 -34.12 20.97 -17.62
CA ARG A 63 -34.32 20.08 -18.77
C ARG A 63 -33.53 18.78 -18.63
N PHE A 64 -32.24 18.85 -18.27
CA PHE A 64 -31.43 17.67 -17.99
C PHE A 64 -32.09 16.80 -16.90
N GLY A 65 -32.54 17.39 -15.80
CA GLY A 65 -33.28 16.66 -14.74
C GLY A 65 -34.51 15.90 -15.25
N ARG A 66 -35.33 16.50 -16.11
CA ARG A 66 -36.47 15.80 -16.73
C ARG A 66 -36.03 14.64 -17.64
N HIS A 67 -34.97 14.83 -18.44
CA HIS A 67 -34.41 13.77 -19.29
C HIS A 67 -33.79 12.64 -18.46
N TRP A 68 -33.07 12.94 -17.38
CA TRP A 68 -32.52 11.94 -16.46
C TRP A 68 -33.60 11.09 -15.80
N SER A 69 -34.67 11.70 -15.30
CA SER A 69 -35.79 10.98 -14.69
C SER A 69 -36.46 10.03 -15.72
N SER A 70 -36.73 10.53 -16.94
CA SER A 70 -37.30 9.71 -18.03
C SER A 70 -36.39 8.54 -18.43
N LEU A 71 -35.07 8.77 -18.52
CA LEU A 71 -34.08 7.74 -18.83
C LEU A 71 -33.97 6.71 -17.70
N ALA A 72 -33.89 7.13 -16.45
CA ALA A 72 -33.77 6.24 -15.30
C ALA A 72 -34.99 5.32 -15.16
N ASP A 73 -36.22 5.84 -15.38
CA ASP A 73 -37.44 5.03 -15.50
C ASP A 73 -37.34 3.99 -16.62
N SER A 74 -36.77 4.37 -17.78
CA SER A 74 -36.71 3.54 -18.99
C SER A 74 -35.87 2.27 -18.84
N PHE A 75 -34.84 2.29 -17.99
CA PHE A 75 -33.95 1.15 -17.76
C PHE A 75 -34.38 0.28 -16.56
N GLY A 76 -35.38 0.73 -15.79
CA GLY A 76 -35.90 0.01 -14.63
C GLY A 76 -36.67 -1.26 -15.00
N ALA A 77 -36.92 -2.13 -14.02
CA ALA A 77 -37.57 -3.43 -14.22
C ALA A 77 -38.99 -3.36 -14.81
N HIS A 78 -39.65 -2.21 -14.71
CA HIS A 78 -40.98 -1.93 -15.28
C HIS A 78 -40.91 -0.92 -16.44
N GLY A 79 -39.71 -0.59 -16.92
CA GLY A 79 -39.48 0.38 -17.99
C GLY A 79 -39.99 -0.14 -19.33
N THR A 80 -41.19 0.28 -19.71
CA THR A 80 -41.71 0.08 -21.07
C THR A 80 -41.32 1.26 -21.94
N SER A 81 -40.39 1.07 -22.86
CA SER A 81 -40.08 2.03 -23.93
C SER A 81 -40.21 1.36 -25.29
N VAL A 82 -40.62 2.13 -26.30
CA VAL A 82 -40.76 1.65 -27.68
C VAL A 82 -39.45 1.76 -28.45
N ALA A 83 -38.56 2.67 -28.06
CA ALA A 83 -37.23 2.78 -28.64
C ALA A 83 -36.31 1.63 -28.19
N SER A 84 -35.33 1.31 -29.04
CA SER A 84 -34.29 0.34 -28.72
C SER A 84 -33.50 0.72 -27.46
N GLU A 85 -32.87 -0.28 -26.84
CA GLU A 85 -31.96 -0.07 -25.71
C GLU A 85 -30.72 0.73 -26.16
N ASP A 86 -30.17 0.41 -27.33
CA ASP A 86 -29.01 1.04 -27.98
C ASP A 86 -29.19 2.57 -28.13
N SER A 87 -30.32 3.03 -28.70
CA SER A 87 -30.59 4.47 -28.85
C SER A 87 -30.66 5.20 -27.51
N ARG A 88 -31.22 4.55 -26.47
CA ARG A 88 -31.31 5.12 -25.11
C ARG A 88 -29.96 5.11 -24.40
N ILE A 89 -29.10 4.11 -24.65
CA ILE A 89 -27.71 4.07 -24.16
C ILE A 89 -26.88 5.20 -24.81
N LEU A 90 -27.04 5.41 -26.11
CA LEU A 90 -26.37 6.51 -26.83
C LEU A 90 -26.80 7.88 -26.30
N LEU A 91 -28.11 8.10 -26.11
CA LEU A 91 -28.65 9.32 -25.51
C LEU A 91 -28.12 9.56 -24.09
N ALA A 92 -28.23 8.56 -23.21
CA ALA A 92 -27.73 8.67 -21.84
C ALA A 92 -26.21 8.92 -21.80
N THR A 93 -25.44 8.30 -22.69
CA THR A 93 -23.98 8.52 -22.80
C THR A 93 -23.65 9.93 -23.25
N ALA A 94 -24.36 10.45 -24.26
CA ALA A 94 -24.14 11.79 -24.81
C ALA A 94 -24.50 12.89 -23.78
N LEU A 95 -25.66 12.78 -23.13
CA LEU A 95 -26.07 13.68 -22.05
C LEU A 95 -25.08 13.62 -20.87
N ALA A 96 -24.64 12.41 -20.48
CA ALA A 96 -23.71 12.26 -19.36
C ALA A 96 -22.34 12.91 -19.66
N LYS A 97 -21.82 12.78 -20.89
CA LYS A 97 -20.60 13.48 -21.32
C LYS A 97 -20.79 15.00 -21.31
N LEU A 98 -21.91 15.49 -21.83
CA LEU A 98 -22.20 16.93 -21.89
C LEU A 98 -22.24 17.51 -20.47
N GLU A 99 -23.08 16.96 -19.61
CA GLU A 99 -23.25 17.45 -18.25
C GLU A 99 -21.96 17.34 -17.43
N ARG A 100 -21.24 16.21 -17.52
CA ARG A 100 -19.93 16.01 -16.88
C ARG A 100 -18.96 17.12 -17.27
N ASN A 101 -18.94 17.50 -18.54
CA ASN A 101 -18.04 18.55 -19.04
C ASN A 101 -18.48 19.94 -18.59
N LEU A 102 -19.78 20.24 -18.58
CA LEU A 102 -20.31 21.53 -18.11
C LEU A 102 -20.09 21.75 -16.61
N VAL A 103 -20.18 20.69 -15.79
CA VAL A 103 -20.02 20.77 -14.33
C VAL A 103 -18.55 20.82 -13.87
N ALA A 104 -17.61 20.20 -14.60
CA ALA A 104 -16.25 19.92 -14.12
C ALA A 104 -15.51 21.15 -13.54
N GLY A 105 -15.40 21.23 -12.21
CA GLY A 105 -14.68 22.31 -11.53
C GLY A 105 -15.36 23.68 -11.53
N ILE A 106 -16.67 23.76 -11.83
CA ILE A 106 -17.47 25.00 -11.76
C ILE A 106 -18.49 24.87 -10.63
N PRO A 107 -18.30 25.52 -9.46
CA PRO A 107 -19.18 25.39 -8.29
C PRO A 107 -20.65 25.72 -8.57
N GLU A 108 -20.91 26.75 -9.36
CA GLU A 108 -22.26 27.26 -9.67
C GLU A 108 -23.06 26.27 -10.53
N HIS A 109 -22.36 25.52 -11.39
CA HIS A 109 -22.94 24.46 -12.21
C HIS A 109 -23.16 23.20 -11.37
N GLN A 110 -22.17 22.82 -10.54
CA GLN A 110 -22.30 21.70 -9.60
C GLN A 110 -23.48 21.88 -8.64
N ALA A 111 -23.65 23.06 -8.06
CA ALA A 111 -24.71 23.36 -7.10
C ALA A 111 -26.13 23.22 -7.68
N GLN A 112 -26.30 23.35 -8.99
CA GLN A 112 -27.57 23.13 -9.69
C GLN A 112 -27.70 21.68 -10.17
N ALA A 113 -26.65 21.13 -10.79
CA ALA A 113 -26.66 19.78 -11.35
C ALA A 113 -26.72 18.66 -10.28
N VAL A 114 -26.33 18.93 -9.03
CA VAL A 114 -26.39 17.93 -7.93
C VAL A 114 -27.81 17.41 -7.66
N GLU A 115 -28.85 18.15 -8.05
CA GLU A 115 -30.24 17.70 -8.01
C GLU A 115 -30.50 16.48 -8.92
N HIS A 116 -29.65 16.24 -9.93
CA HIS A 116 -29.76 15.09 -10.84
C HIS A 116 -29.13 13.81 -10.30
N GLU A 117 -28.31 13.88 -9.24
CA GLU A 117 -27.61 12.72 -8.66
C GLU A 117 -28.54 11.51 -8.40
N PRO A 118 -29.73 11.67 -7.80
CA PRO A 118 -30.60 10.52 -7.51
C PRO A 118 -31.01 9.77 -8.78
N GLU A 119 -31.25 10.47 -9.88
CA GLU A 119 -31.66 9.89 -11.15
C GLU A 119 -30.48 9.27 -11.90
N VAL A 120 -29.31 9.93 -11.89
CA VAL A 120 -28.05 9.37 -12.42
C VAL A 120 -27.67 8.09 -11.67
N ARG A 121 -27.79 8.08 -10.35
CA ARG A 121 -27.55 6.89 -9.51
C ARG A 121 -28.57 5.78 -9.77
N ARG A 122 -29.86 6.11 -9.86
CA ARG A 122 -30.93 5.16 -10.21
C ARG A 122 -30.71 4.54 -11.58
N LEU A 123 -30.24 5.33 -12.56
CA LEU A 123 -29.82 4.85 -13.86
C LEU A 123 -28.63 3.88 -13.74
N ILE A 124 -27.55 4.24 -13.03
CA ILE A 124 -26.41 3.34 -12.77
C ILE A 124 -26.88 2.01 -12.14
N PHE A 125 -27.75 2.05 -11.14
CA PHE A 125 -28.31 0.85 -10.52
C PHE A 125 -29.03 -0.03 -11.55
N ASN A 126 -29.81 0.57 -12.45
CA ASN A 126 -30.56 -0.15 -13.49
C ASN A 126 -29.65 -0.72 -14.61
N VAL A 127 -28.61 0.02 -15.02
CA VAL A 127 -27.66 -0.44 -16.06
C VAL A 127 -26.53 -1.33 -15.53
N THR A 128 -26.40 -1.49 -14.22
CA THR A 128 -25.48 -2.46 -13.57
C THR A 128 -26.22 -3.66 -12.96
N SER A 129 -27.51 -3.85 -13.25
CA SER A 129 -28.33 -4.93 -12.67
C SER A 129 -28.28 -6.23 -13.48
N PHE A 130 -28.30 -7.35 -12.75
CA PHE A 130 -28.17 -8.70 -13.32
C PHE A 130 -26.88 -8.81 -14.15
N THR A 131 -26.93 -9.35 -15.37
CA THR A 131 -25.78 -9.53 -16.25
C THR A 131 -25.25 -8.23 -16.86
N ARG A 132 -25.96 -7.09 -16.72
CA ARG A 132 -25.58 -5.83 -17.38
C ARG A 132 -24.26 -5.22 -16.86
N ILE A 133 -23.81 -5.58 -15.66
CA ILE A 133 -22.49 -5.16 -15.14
C ILE A 133 -21.31 -5.84 -15.86
N GLU A 134 -21.54 -7.00 -16.47
CA GLU A 134 -20.56 -7.77 -17.26
C GLU A 134 -20.69 -7.52 -18.78
N ASP A 135 -21.81 -6.92 -19.21
CA ASP A 135 -22.11 -6.66 -20.62
C ASP A 135 -21.33 -5.44 -21.14
N SER A 136 -20.44 -5.71 -22.11
CA SER A 136 -19.56 -4.71 -22.72
C SER A 136 -20.30 -3.58 -23.44
N HIS A 137 -21.57 -3.79 -23.81
CA HIS A 137 -22.42 -2.75 -24.37
C HIS A 137 -22.61 -1.57 -23.41
N PHE A 138 -22.66 -1.83 -22.10
CA PHE A 138 -22.90 -0.79 -21.08
C PHE A 138 -21.62 -0.15 -20.53
N PHE A 139 -20.43 -0.72 -20.73
CA PHE A 139 -19.18 -0.25 -20.10
C PHE A 139 -18.88 1.24 -20.33
N THR A 140 -19.13 1.76 -21.54
CA THR A 140 -18.94 3.19 -21.83
C THR A 140 -19.92 4.06 -21.02
N LEU A 141 -21.16 3.60 -20.87
CA LEU A 141 -22.17 4.29 -20.08
C LEU A 141 -21.85 4.22 -18.58
N HIS A 142 -21.43 3.07 -18.05
CA HIS A 142 -20.97 2.92 -16.66
C HIS A 142 -19.84 3.91 -16.34
N ALA A 143 -18.78 3.92 -17.16
CA ALA A 143 -17.62 4.78 -16.94
C ALA A 143 -18.00 6.27 -17.00
N VAL A 144 -18.79 6.70 -17.99
CA VAL A 144 -19.18 8.12 -18.12
C VAL A 144 -20.15 8.55 -17.02
N LEU A 145 -21.15 7.74 -16.65
CA LEU A 145 -22.05 8.08 -15.53
C LEU A 145 -21.29 8.14 -14.20
N THR A 146 -20.29 7.28 -13.99
CA THR A 146 -19.43 7.33 -12.80
C THR A 146 -18.56 8.60 -12.77
N GLN A 147 -18.05 9.04 -13.92
CA GLN A 147 -17.34 10.32 -14.02
C GLN A 147 -18.26 11.53 -13.85
N LEU A 148 -19.52 11.45 -14.31
CA LEU A 148 -20.54 12.45 -14.02
C LEU A 148 -20.80 12.53 -12.51
N LEU A 149 -21.06 11.40 -11.84
CA LEU A 149 -21.20 11.37 -10.38
C LEU A 149 -19.98 11.99 -9.67
N SER A 150 -18.75 11.64 -10.08
CA SER A 150 -17.54 12.27 -9.57
C SER A 150 -17.60 13.80 -9.65
N ASN A 151 -17.99 14.36 -10.79
CA ASN A 151 -18.09 15.81 -10.95
C ASN A 151 -19.28 16.43 -10.19
N LEU A 152 -20.39 15.70 -10.01
CA LEU A 152 -21.55 16.17 -9.25
C LEU A 152 -21.30 16.23 -7.74
N ILE A 153 -20.56 15.27 -7.17
CA ILE A 153 -20.50 15.09 -5.70
C ILE A 153 -19.12 15.31 -5.06
N SER A 154 -18.04 15.40 -5.85
CA SER A 154 -16.70 15.67 -5.29
C SER A 154 -16.61 17.11 -4.76
N PRO A 155 -15.89 17.36 -3.65
CA PRO A 155 -15.71 18.73 -3.15
C PRO A 155 -15.01 19.62 -4.19
N THR A 156 -15.72 20.63 -4.72
CA THR A 156 -15.08 21.67 -5.52
C THR A 156 -14.30 22.60 -4.60
N SER A 157 -13.03 22.88 -4.96
CA SER A 157 -12.00 23.36 -4.03
C SER A 157 -12.40 24.61 -3.23
N GLY A 158 -12.32 24.52 -1.90
CA GLY A 158 -12.33 25.66 -0.98
C GLY A 158 -13.68 26.35 -0.75
N HIS A 159 -14.74 26.00 -1.48
CA HIS A 159 -16.04 26.63 -1.29
C HIS A 159 -16.72 26.13 -0.01
N PRO A 160 -17.22 27.02 0.88
CA PRO A 160 -18.00 26.62 2.05
C PRO A 160 -19.18 25.71 1.66
N GLY A 161 -19.27 24.53 2.29
CA GLY A 161 -20.31 23.55 2.00
C GLY A 161 -20.02 22.56 0.88
N ALA A 162 -18.92 22.68 0.13
CA ALA A 162 -18.52 21.67 -0.87
C ALA A 162 -18.28 20.30 -0.23
N ASP A 163 -17.68 20.28 0.97
CA ASP A 163 -17.49 19.05 1.74
C ASP A 163 -18.80 18.41 2.21
N ARG A 164 -19.86 19.22 2.45
CA ARG A 164 -21.16 18.72 2.89
C ARG A 164 -21.83 17.87 1.82
N ILE A 165 -21.74 18.24 0.54
CA ILE A 165 -22.28 17.42 -0.56
C ILE A 165 -21.60 16.04 -0.55
N ALA A 166 -20.27 16.01 -0.47
CA ALA A 166 -19.51 14.76 -0.41
C ALA A 166 -19.83 13.94 0.86
N GLU A 167 -20.02 14.57 2.02
CA GLU A 167 -20.43 13.91 3.26
C GLU A 167 -21.85 13.31 3.18
N ASP A 168 -22.83 14.11 2.74
CA ASP A 168 -24.24 13.70 2.62
C ASP A 168 -24.38 12.55 1.59
N LYS A 169 -23.66 12.61 0.46
CA LYS A 169 -23.69 11.55 -0.58
C LYS A 169 -22.86 10.32 -0.21
N LEU A 170 -21.72 10.47 0.45
CA LEU A 170 -20.97 9.31 0.97
C LEU A 170 -21.79 8.59 2.05
N ALA A 171 -22.48 9.32 2.93
CA ALA A 171 -23.38 8.74 3.92
C ALA A 171 -24.53 7.95 3.27
N LEU A 172 -25.11 8.49 2.18
CA LEU A 172 -26.15 7.81 1.40
C LEU A 172 -25.61 6.50 0.79
N TYR A 173 -24.46 6.52 0.12
CA TYR A 173 -23.91 5.34 -0.56
C TYR A 173 -23.40 4.28 0.43
N LEU A 174 -23.07 4.69 1.66
CA LEU A 174 -22.73 3.81 2.78
C LEU A 174 -23.95 3.37 3.60
N SER A 175 -25.18 3.71 3.20
CA SER A 175 -26.41 3.33 3.94
C SER A 175 -26.68 1.82 3.95
N GLY A 176 -26.10 1.08 2.98
CA GLY A 176 -26.38 -0.33 2.76
C GLY A 176 -27.74 -0.61 2.11
N THR A 177 -28.45 0.44 1.67
CA THR A 177 -29.65 0.30 0.85
C THR A 177 -29.25 -0.18 -0.54
N ARG A 178 -29.94 -1.21 -1.04
CA ARG A 178 -29.61 -1.87 -2.31
C ARG A 178 -29.50 -0.92 -3.52
N GLU A 179 -30.31 0.15 -3.55
CA GLU A 179 -30.31 1.16 -4.62
C GLU A 179 -29.21 2.24 -4.46
N ASP A 180 -28.60 2.32 -3.28
CA ASP A 180 -27.50 3.25 -2.97
C ASP A 180 -26.11 2.58 -3.07
N ASP A 181 -26.04 1.24 -3.07
CA ASP A 181 -24.85 0.38 -3.22
C ASP A 181 -24.17 0.49 -4.62
N VAL A 182 -24.16 1.66 -5.27
CA VAL A 182 -23.63 1.83 -6.63
C VAL A 182 -22.11 1.67 -6.72
N ILE A 183 -21.34 2.14 -5.73
CA ILE A 183 -19.87 2.08 -5.77
C ILE A 183 -19.37 0.63 -5.72
N ILE A 184 -19.89 -0.19 -4.79
CA ILE A 184 -19.48 -1.60 -4.68
C ILE A 184 -19.77 -2.39 -5.96
N ARG A 185 -20.86 -2.04 -6.68
CA ARG A 185 -21.27 -2.66 -7.94
C ARG A 185 -20.44 -2.19 -9.12
N LEU A 186 -20.07 -0.91 -9.18
CA LEU A 186 -19.15 -0.42 -10.22
C LEU A 186 -17.74 -1.04 -10.03
N LEU A 187 -17.34 -1.33 -8.78
CA LEU A 187 -16.16 -2.14 -8.46
C LEU A 187 -16.30 -3.65 -8.82
N ASP A 188 -17.49 -4.16 -9.20
CA ASP A 188 -17.64 -5.49 -9.83
C ASP A 188 -17.40 -5.46 -11.35
N SER A 189 -17.35 -4.27 -11.98
CA SER A 189 -17.20 -4.19 -13.43
C SER A 189 -15.91 -4.86 -13.90
N ALA A 190 -16.01 -5.62 -14.99
CA ALA A 190 -14.84 -6.16 -15.70
C ALA A 190 -14.07 -5.07 -16.47
N ASP A 191 -14.69 -3.92 -16.75
CA ASP A 191 -14.08 -2.81 -17.51
C ASP A 191 -13.06 -2.01 -16.67
N PRO A 192 -11.78 -1.93 -17.11
CA PRO A 192 -10.80 -1.08 -16.44
C PRO A 192 -11.23 0.38 -16.33
N LYS A 193 -11.89 0.96 -17.35
CA LYS A 193 -12.25 2.39 -17.37
C LYS A 193 -13.30 2.72 -16.32
N THR A 194 -14.27 1.84 -16.12
CA THR A 194 -15.29 1.92 -15.07
C THR A 194 -14.65 1.82 -13.69
N ASN A 195 -13.73 0.87 -13.47
CA ASN A 195 -12.98 0.78 -12.20
C ASN A 195 -12.13 2.04 -11.94
N ILE A 196 -11.42 2.56 -12.94
CA ILE A 196 -10.64 3.82 -12.86
C ILE A 196 -11.55 5.00 -12.47
N ALA A 197 -12.69 5.15 -13.13
CA ALA A 197 -13.67 6.19 -12.80
C ALA A 197 -14.20 6.05 -11.35
N THR A 198 -14.42 4.82 -10.89
CA THR A 198 -14.92 4.52 -9.54
C THR A 198 -13.87 4.80 -8.47
N LEU A 199 -12.60 4.47 -8.73
CA LEU A 199 -11.48 4.77 -7.85
C LEU A 199 -11.21 6.29 -7.79
N HIS A 200 -11.32 7.01 -8.91
CA HIS A 200 -11.27 8.47 -8.92
C HIS A 200 -12.40 9.08 -8.08
N LEU A 201 -13.63 8.63 -8.28
CA LEU A 201 -14.78 9.07 -7.47
C LEU A 201 -14.54 8.82 -5.98
N THR A 202 -14.13 7.61 -5.61
CA THR A 202 -13.86 7.23 -4.21
C THR A 202 -12.76 8.08 -3.60
N ASN A 203 -11.62 8.25 -4.29
CA ASN A 203 -10.54 9.15 -3.86
C ASN A 203 -11.02 10.59 -3.69
N ASN A 204 -11.77 11.13 -4.64
CA ASN A 204 -12.22 12.52 -4.58
C ASN A 204 -13.18 12.78 -3.42
N VAL A 205 -14.12 11.85 -3.14
CA VAL A 205 -15.05 12.03 -2.01
C VAL A 205 -14.41 11.76 -0.65
N THR A 206 -13.29 11.03 -0.55
CA THR A 206 -12.60 10.83 0.75
C THR A 206 -11.43 11.78 0.97
N ARG A 207 -10.94 12.44 -0.09
CA ARG A 207 -9.76 13.31 -0.10
C ARG A 207 -9.72 14.24 1.10
N ASN A 208 -8.58 14.24 1.79
CA ASN A 208 -8.22 15.12 2.91
C ASN A 208 -9.27 15.18 4.05
N SER A 209 -10.11 14.15 4.22
CA SER A 209 -11.15 14.13 5.25
C SER A 209 -11.12 12.84 6.07
N ARG A 210 -10.48 12.92 7.24
CA ARG A 210 -10.49 11.86 8.26
C ARG A 210 -11.91 11.40 8.62
N PRO A 211 -12.93 12.27 8.81
CA PRO A 211 -14.30 11.81 9.07
C PRO A 211 -14.89 10.96 7.94
N ARG A 212 -14.60 11.28 6.68
CA ARG A 212 -15.07 10.49 5.52
C ARG A 212 -14.32 9.16 5.40
N LEU A 213 -13.03 9.12 5.69
CA LEU A 213 -12.25 7.88 5.76
C LEU A 213 -12.67 6.98 6.94
N VAL A 214 -12.93 7.53 8.13
CA VAL A 214 -13.42 6.76 9.28
C VAL A 214 -14.76 6.08 8.98
N ARG A 215 -15.67 6.74 8.24
CA ARG A 215 -16.92 6.11 7.76
C ARG A 215 -16.69 4.91 6.83
N MET A 216 -15.53 4.81 6.17
CA MET A 216 -15.17 3.64 5.35
C MET A 216 -14.62 2.46 6.16
N LEU A 217 -14.40 2.60 7.47
CA LEU A 217 -13.86 1.52 8.31
C LEU A 217 -14.91 0.51 8.80
N ASP A 218 -16.19 0.75 8.50
CA ASP A 218 -17.32 -0.09 8.93
C ASP A 218 -18.26 -0.44 7.76
N GLY A 219 -19.09 -1.47 7.96
CA GLY A 219 -20.26 -1.78 7.16
C GLY A 219 -19.99 -1.86 5.65
N PRO A 220 -20.79 -1.19 4.81
CA PRO A 220 -20.58 -1.16 3.36
C PRO A 220 -19.21 -0.62 2.94
N GLY A 221 -18.66 0.36 3.65
CA GLY A 221 -17.41 1.03 3.29
C GLY A 221 -16.20 0.11 3.41
N LEU A 222 -16.17 -0.69 4.48
CA LEU A 222 -15.13 -1.70 4.69
C LEU A 222 -15.15 -2.75 3.56
N ARG A 223 -16.33 -3.11 3.04
CA ARG A 223 -16.46 -3.99 1.86
C ARG A 223 -15.85 -3.36 0.61
N TRP A 224 -15.94 -2.04 0.43
CA TRP A 224 -15.31 -1.35 -0.70
C TRP A 224 -13.78 -1.42 -0.55
N VAL A 225 -13.23 -1.09 0.63
CA VAL A 225 -11.78 -1.09 0.87
C VAL A 225 -11.19 -2.51 0.76
N SER A 226 -11.83 -3.52 1.36
CA SER A 226 -11.38 -4.93 1.26
C SER A 226 -11.38 -5.43 -0.18
N LYS A 227 -12.39 -5.07 -0.99
CA LYS A 227 -12.47 -5.43 -2.40
C LYS A 227 -11.45 -4.71 -3.28
N ILE A 228 -11.16 -3.44 -2.98
CA ILE A 228 -10.09 -2.69 -3.61
C ILE A 228 -8.75 -3.40 -3.34
N LEU A 229 -8.40 -3.59 -2.05
CA LEU A 229 -7.19 -4.30 -1.64
C LEU A 229 -7.07 -5.69 -2.28
N GLY A 230 -8.16 -6.48 -2.28
CA GLY A 230 -8.20 -7.83 -2.84
C GLY A 230 -8.05 -7.92 -4.36
N ARG A 231 -8.03 -6.78 -5.09
CA ARG A 231 -7.78 -6.70 -6.53
C ARG A 231 -6.48 -5.95 -6.87
N MET A 232 -5.71 -5.48 -5.88
CA MET A 232 -4.52 -4.66 -6.15
C MET A 232 -3.39 -5.43 -6.83
N ASP A 233 -3.22 -6.73 -6.53
CA ASP A 233 -2.23 -7.57 -7.20
C ASP A 233 -2.56 -7.70 -8.71
N ASP A 234 -3.81 -8.02 -9.07
CA ASP A 234 -4.29 -8.03 -10.48
C ASP A 234 -4.11 -6.67 -11.18
N TRP A 235 -4.32 -5.57 -10.46
CA TRP A 235 -4.22 -4.21 -11.01
C TRP A 235 -2.77 -3.75 -11.18
N HIS A 236 -1.87 -4.23 -10.31
CA HIS A 236 -0.43 -4.03 -10.45
C HIS A 236 0.08 -4.75 -11.69
N GLU A 237 -0.31 -6.02 -11.91
CA GLU A 237 0.03 -6.76 -13.13
C GLU A 237 -0.54 -6.12 -14.42
N ALA A 238 -1.68 -5.42 -14.34
CA ALA A 238 -2.32 -4.79 -15.49
C ALA A 238 -1.65 -3.48 -15.97
N HIS A 239 -0.88 -2.78 -15.13
CA HIS A 239 -0.17 -1.53 -15.46
C HIS A 239 -1.04 -0.43 -16.11
N ASP A 240 -2.31 -0.26 -15.68
CA ASP A 240 -3.30 0.60 -16.34
C ASP A 240 -3.83 1.78 -15.49
N GLY A 241 -3.16 2.13 -14.38
CA GLY A 241 -3.52 3.25 -13.51
C GLY A 241 -4.43 2.88 -12.33
N ARG A 242 -5.01 1.67 -12.32
CA ARG A 242 -5.89 1.22 -11.22
C ARG A 242 -5.13 1.01 -9.92
N PHE A 243 -3.92 0.47 -9.98
CA PHE A 243 -3.08 0.24 -8.81
C PHE A 243 -2.71 1.55 -8.11
N GLU A 244 -2.27 2.55 -8.87
CA GLU A 244 -1.86 3.87 -8.38
C GLU A 244 -3.02 4.62 -7.70
N LEU A 245 -4.23 4.52 -8.27
CA LEU A 245 -5.43 5.10 -7.67
C LEU A 245 -5.87 4.37 -6.39
N ALA A 246 -5.71 3.04 -6.35
CA ALA A 246 -5.98 2.24 -5.14
C ALA A 246 -4.95 2.55 -4.03
N CYS A 247 -3.66 2.63 -4.38
CA CYS A 247 -2.59 3.10 -3.51
C CYS A 247 -2.88 4.50 -2.96
N GLY A 248 -3.33 5.45 -3.80
CA GLY A 248 -3.72 6.79 -3.35
C GLY A 248 -4.82 6.79 -2.27
N LEU A 249 -5.80 5.89 -2.38
CA LEU A 249 -6.86 5.73 -1.38
C LEU A 249 -6.32 5.14 -0.08
N VAL A 250 -5.55 4.05 -0.15
CA VAL A 250 -4.96 3.39 1.03
C VAL A 250 -3.97 4.30 1.74
N ASN A 251 -3.13 5.01 0.98
CA ASN A 251 -2.23 6.03 1.50
C ASN A 251 -2.98 7.15 2.22
N SER A 252 -4.19 7.52 1.78
CA SER A 252 -5.01 8.49 2.50
C SER A 252 -5.45 7.99 3.90
N PHE A 253 -5.58 6.69 4.14
CA PHE A 253 -5.77 6.15 5.50
C PHE A 253 -4.48 6.22 6.33
N ILE A 254 -3.34 5.87 5.75
CA ILE A 254 -2.02 5.90 6.41
C ILE A 254 -1.65 7.34 6.80
N ASP A 255 -1.80 8.28 5.87
CA ASP A 255 -1.51 9.71 6.03
C ASP A 255 -2.48 10.40 7.02
N GLN A 256 -3.56 9.72 7.43
CA GLN A 256 -4.51 10.18 8.45
C GLN A 256 -4.45 9.35 9.74
N SER A 257 -3.43 8.49 9.90
CA SER A 257 -3.20 7.64 11.08
C SER A 257 -4.34 6.64 11.36
N LEU A 258 -4.98 6.11 10.31
CA LEU A 258 -6.10 5.16 10.40
C LEU A 258 -5.70 3.70 10.11
N GLN A 259 -4.43 3.42 9.78
CA GLN A 259 -3.96 2.08 9.38
C GLN A 259 -4.19 1.00 10.43
N SER A 260 -4.04 1.32 11.72
CA SER A 260 -4.34 0.40 12.84
C SER A 260 -5.82 -0.02 12.85
N GLN A 261 -6.73 0.95 12.76
CA GLN A 261 -8.17 0.71 12.74
C GLN A 261 -8.59 -0.06 11.48
N LEU A 262 -8.05 0.31 10.31
CA LEU A 262 -8.29 -0.41 9.07
C LEU A 262 -7.79 -1.86 9.12
N PHE A 263 -6.58 -2.10 9.63
CA PHE A 263 -6.03 -3.44 9.80
C PHE A 263 -6.92 -4.29 10.72
N ALA A 264 -7.36 -3.74 11.85
CA ALA A 264 -8.26 -4.42 12.77
C ALA A 264 -9.61 -4.76 12.10
N SER A 265 -10.23 -3.80 11.40
CA SER A 265 -11.49 -4.01 10.68
C SER A 265 -11.41 -5.07 9.58
N LEU A 266 -10.26 -5.19 8.89
CA LEU A 266 -10.04 -6.20 7.84
C LEU A 266 -9.78 -7.63 8.37
N SER A 267 -9.88 -7.86 9.69
CA SER A 267 -9.69 -9.18 10.30
C SER A 267 -10.84 -10.14 9.98
N SER A 268 -10.52 -11.42 9.82
CA SER A 268 -11.50 -12.51 9.67
C SER A 268 -11.36 -13.50 10.83
N PRO A 269 -12.45 -13.93 11.50
CA PRO A 269 -12.36 -14.82 12.66
C PRO A 269 -11.82 -16.22 12.36
N ASN A 270 -11.75 -16.60 11.08
CA ASN A 270 -11.33 -17.94 10.63
C ASN A 270 -9.89 -17.98 10.09
N GLU A 271 -9.25 -16.82 9.87
CA GLU A 271 -7.90 -16.72 9.30
C GLU A 271 -7.00 -15.88 10.23
N PRO A 272 -5.75 -16.31 10.49
CA PRO A 272 -4.83 -15.55 11.35
C PRO A 272 -4.40 -14.21 10.74
N ILE A 273 -4.45 -14.10 9.40
CA ILE A 273 -4.30 -12.88 8.63
C ILE A 273 -5.10 -13.02 7.32
N SER A 274 -5.89 -12.02 6.97
CA SER A 274 -6.68 -11.99 5.73
C SER A 274 -5.86 -11.48 4.53
N PRO A 275 -6.21 -11.82 3.28
CA PRO A 275 -5.51 -11.29 2.09
C PRO A 275 -5.49 -9.76 2.03
N SER A 276 -6.58 -9.09 2.44
CA SER A 276 -6.63 -7.62 2.51
C SER A 276 -5.68 -7.05 3.58
N GLN A 277 -5.51 -7.73 4.72
CA GLN A 277 -4.52 -7.36 5.73
C GLN A 277 -3.09 -7.52 5.21
N THR A 278 -2.77 -8.63 4.54
CA THR A 278 -1.45 -8.84 3.90
C THR A 278 -1.16 -7.74 2.86
N THR A 279 -2.13 -7.39 2.03
CA THR A 279 -1.98 -6.31 1.02
C THR A 279 -1.76 -4.94 1.70
N LEU A 280 -2.51 -4.64 2.76
CA LEU A 280 -2.31 -3.42 3.55
C LEU A 280 -0.90 -3.36 4.17
N LEU A 281 -0.36 -4.47 4.66
CA LEU A 281 1.01 -4.52 5.19
C LEU A 281 2.07 -4.29 4.10
N LYS A 282 1.89 -4.83 2.88
CA LYS A 282 2.78 -4.56 1.73
C LYS A 282 2.83 -3.05 1.41
N LEU A 283 1.67 -2.40 1.39
CA LEU A 283 1.57 -0.95 1.15
C LEU A 283 2.16 -0.13 2.30
N LEU A 284 1.96 -0.56 3.55
CA LEU A 284 2.54 0.09 4.72
C LEU A 284 4.08 0.00 4.72
N ASP A 285 4.66 -1.17 4.43
CA ASP A 285 6.12 -1.32 4.34
C ASP A 285 6.71 -0.45 3.23
N SER A 286 6.09 -0.40 2.06
CA SER A 286 6.48 0.51 0.97
C SER A 286 6.49 1.98 1.44
N ARG A 287 5.44 2.43 2.12
CA ARG A 287 5.33 3.83 2.62
C ARG A 287 6.33 4.14 3.74
N LEU A 288 6.62 3.18 4.62
CA LEU A 288 7.66 3.31 5.63
C LEU A 288 9.05 3.36 4.98
N SER A 289 9.33 2.48 4.01
CA SER A 289 10.57 2.47 3.24
C SER A 289 10.81 3.79 2.48
N ASP A 290 9.81 4.33 1.77
CA ASP A 290 9.91 5.65 1.11
C ASP A 290 10.23 6.76 2.11
N SER A 291 9.61 6.73 3.29
CA SER A 291 9.85 7.69 4.37
C SER A 291 11.29 7.61 4.91
N THR A 292 11.88 6.41 4.96
CA THR A 292 13.30 6.24 5.35
C THR A 292 14.29 6.75 4.27
N ALA A 293 13.93 6.64 2.99
CA ALA A 293 14.75 7.16 1.89
C ALA A 293 14.76 8.70 1.81
N HIS A 294 13.75 9.33 2.40
CA HIS A 294 13.61 10.78 2.50
C HIS A 294 13.64 11.25 3.96
N ILE A 295 14.81 11.13 4.60
CA ILE A 295 15.14 11.87 5.83
C ILE A 295 15.13 13.38 5.53
N ARG A 296 13.94 13.95 5.40
CA ARG A 296 13.74 15.39 5.37
C ARG A 296 13.91 15.88 6.81
N PRO A 297 14.77 16.90 7.07
CA PRO A 297 14.79 17.52 8.38
C PRO A 297 13.38 18.00 8.69
N SER A 298 12.85 17.60 9.85
CA SER A 298 11.43 17.69 10.22
C SER A 298 10.86 19.09 9.96
N SER A 299 10.24 19.25 8.78
CA SER A 299 9.55 20.46 8.41
C SER A 299 8.27 20.48 9.22
N SER A 300 8.26 21.32 10.26
CA SER A 300 7.13 21.67 11.12
C SER A 300 5.78 21.32 10.48
N VAL A 301 5.09 20.33 11.06
CA VAL A 301 3.68 20.10 10.76
C VAL A 301 2.96 21.46 10.88
N PRO A 302 2.13 21.87 9.91
CA PRO A 302 1.42 23.13 10.02
C PRO A 302 0.54 23.11 11.29
N ASN A 303 0.71 24.11 12.17
CA ASN A 303 0.02 24.26 13.46
C ASN A 303 -1.51 24.50 13.36
N ASN A 304 -2.20 23.86 12.41
CA ASN A 304 -3.64 24.01 12.15
C ASN A 304 -4.45 22.76 12.54
N MET A 305 -3.96 21.94 13.48
CA MET A 305 -4.72 20.82 14.09
C MET A 305 -5.24 21.16 15.51
N ASP A 306 -5.37 22.46 15.81
CA ASP A 306 -5.58 23.04 17.15
C ASP A 306 -6.89 22.67 17.89
N ASN A 307 -7.76 21.81 17.33
CA ASN A 307 -9.08 21.48 17.91
C ASN A 307 -9.62 20.07 17.57
N MET A 308 -8.79 19.09 17.19
CA MET A 308 -9.28 17.72 17.00
C MET A 308 -9.00 16.88 18.26
N GLU A 309 -10.05 16.49 18.97
CA GLU A 309 -9.97 15.53 20.08
C GLU A 309 -9.41 14.20 19.56
N VAL A 310 -8.13 13.95 19.84
CA VAL A 310 -7.47 12.67 19.57
C VAL A 310 -7.63 11.81 20.82
N ASP A 311 -8.75 11.08 20.89
CA ASP A 311 -9.12 10.17 21.99
C ASP A 311 -8.22 8.92 22.12
N ASP A 312 -7.10 8.86 21.40
CA ASP A 312 -6.13 7.76 21.48
C ASP A 312 -4.69 8.29 21.31
N PRO A 313 -3.89 8.39 22.39
CA PRO A 313 -2.50 8.85 22.34
C PRO A 313 -1.54 7.76 21.81
N THR A 314 -2.02 6.63 21.31
CA THR A 314 -1.13 5.57 20.80
C THR A 314 -0.55 5.89 19.42
N HIS A 315 0.74 5.62 19.29
CA HIS A 315 1.48 5.75 18.02
C HIS A 315 0.82 4.89 16.92
N PRO A 316 0.56 5.40 15.70
CA PRO A 316 -0.34 4.75 14.75
C PRO A 316 0.20 3.43 14.16
N ASN A 317 1.49 3.15 14.31
CA ASN A 317 2.11 1.87 13.94
C ASN A 317 2.24 0.88 15.12
N ARG A 318 1.78 1.23 16.33
CA ARG A 318 1.90 0.39 17.54
C ARG A 318 1.23 -0.98 17.41
N PHE A 319 0.17 -1.06 16.61
CA PHE A 319 -0.55 -2.32 16.32
C PHE A 319 0.35 -3.41 15.71
N LEU A 320 1.50 -3.07 15.11
CA LEU A 320 2.44 -4.06 14.56
C LEU A 320 3.00 -5.01 15.63
N ILE A 321 3.15 -4.56 16.88
CA ILE A 321 3.62 -5.40 18.00
C ILE A 321 2.63 -6.54 18.30
N PRO A 322 1.35 -6.30 18.66
CA PRO A 322 0.41 -7.40 18.91
C PRO A 322 0.14 -8.27 17.68
N VAL A 323 0.25 -7.72 16.45
CA VAL A 323 0.19 -8.53 15.22
C VAL A 323 1.40 -9.47 15.11
N PHE A 324 2.62 -9.01 15.43
CA PHE A 324 3.79 -9.89 15.51
C PHE A 324 3.57 -11.02 16.50
N HIS A 325 3.13 -10.71 17.74
CA HIS A 325 2.86 -11.74 18.76
C HIS A 325 1.80 -12.74 18.32
N LEU A 326 0.69 -12.28 17.72
CA LEU A 326 -0.38 -13.14 17.21
C LEU A 326 0.12 -14.13 16.16
N LEU A 327 0.84 -13.64 15.14
CA LEU A 327 1.33 -14.46 14.04
C LEU A 327 2.47 -15.38 14.48
N SER A 328 3.35 -14.91 15.37
CA SER A 328 4.44 -15.69 15.97
C SER A 328 3.90 -16.85 16.81
N ALA A 329 2.99 -16.57 17.75
CA ALA A 329 2.36 -17.59 18.58
C ALA A 329 1.58 -18.62 17.74
N TYR A 330 0.87 -18.15 16.71
CA TYR A 330 0.21 -19.04 15.74
C TYR A 330 1.22 -19.94 15.03
N ALA A 331 2.30 -19.37 14.48
CA ALA A 331 3.32 -20.13 13.75
C ALA A 331 4.00 -21.18 14.63
N MET A 332 4.40 -20.83 15.86
CA MET A 332 5.01 -21.78 16.80
C MET A 332 4.06 -22.91 17.21
N THR A 333 2.78 -22.59 17.45
CA THR A 333 1.74 -23.59 17.76
C THR A 333 1.48 -24.52 16.56
N SER A 334 1.43 -23.97 15.35
CA SER A 334 1.21 -24.71 14.12
C SER A 334 2.38 -25.65 13.82
N MET A 335 3.62 -25.14 13.84
CA MET A 335 4.85 -25.91 13.60
C MET A 335 5.08 -27.05 14.60
N SER A 336 4.60 -26.92 15.85
CA SER A 336 4.75 -27.95 16.89
C SER A 336 3.66 -29.03 16.88
N HIS A 337 2.48 -28.74 16.33
CA HIS A 337 1.34 -29.66 16.36
C HIS A 337 0.93 -30.23 15.00
N VAL A 338 1.19 -29.54 13.88
CA VAL A 338 0.63 -29.90 12.56
C VAL A 338 1.69 -29.71 11.46
N PRO A 339 2.22 -30.78 10.84
CA PRO A 339 3.18 -30.64 9.74
C PRO A 339 2.56 -30.03 8.45
N ASP A 340 1.24 -30.06 8.30
CA ASP A 340 0.50 -29.69 7.07
C ASP A 340 -0.57 -28.57 7.30
N ASP A 341 -0.29 -27.53 8.09
CA ASP A 341 -1.22 -26.38 8.19
C ASP A 341 -1.10 -25.48 6.95
N ALA A 342 -2.06 -25.61 6.03
CA ALA A 342 -2.11 -24.86 4.77
C ALA A 342 -2.15 -23.33 4.93
N ARG A 343 -2.41 -22.80 6.13
CA ARG A 343 -2.39 -21.35 6.43
C ARG A 343 -0.99 -20.83 6.77
N LEU A 344 -0.08 -21.71 7.18
CA LEU A 344 1.25 -21.34 7.68
C LEU A 344 2.09 -20.50 6.70
N PRO A 345 2.07 -20.73 5.36
CA PRO A 345 2.77 -19.86 4.40
C PRO A 345 2.30 -18.39 4.44
N LYS A 346 0.99 -18.13 4.57
CA LYS A 346 0.43 -16.77 4.69
C LYS A 346 0.83 -16.11 6.02
N VAL A 347 0.94 -16.90 7.09
CA VAL A 347 1.41 -16.41 8.40
C VAL A 347 2.89 -16.03 8.34
N PHE A 348 3.72 -16.80 7.63
CA PHE A 348 5.11 -16.42 7.39
C PHE A 348 5.24 -15.16 6.52
N GLU A 349 4.41 -14.99 5.47
CA GLU A 349 4.34 -13.75 4.70
C GLU A 349 3.97 -12.54 5.59
N GLY A 350 2.94 -12.68 6.42
CA GLY A 350 2.54 -11.65 7.39
C GLY A 350 3.66 -11.32 8.40
N LEU A 351 4.35 -12.32 8.94
CA LEU A 351 5.50 -12.10 9.84
C LEU A 351 6.66 -11.39 9.15
N VAL A 352 6.97 -11.75 7.91
CA VAL A 352 8.00 -11.08 7.09
C VAL A 352 7.68 -9.60 6.96
N LEU A 353 6.46 -9.25 6.53
CA LEU A 353 6.04 -7.86 6.34
C LEU A 353 6.02 -7.05 7.65
N VAL A 354 5.59 -7.67 8.76
CA VAL A 354 5.62 -7.01 10.08
C VAL A 354 7.06 -6.79 10.55
N CYS A 355 7.97 -7.76 10.35
CA CYS A 355 9.39 -7.57 10.64
C CYS A 355 10.04 -6.48 9.79
N GLU A 356 9.69 -6.40 8.49
CA GLU A 356 10.22 -5.40 7.55
C GLU A 356 9.72 -3.99 7.92
N ALA A 357 8.43 -3.82 8.21
CA ALA A 357 7.85 -2.56 8.69
C ALA A 357 8.48 -2.09 10.02
N LEU A 358 8.58 -2.98 11.01
CA LEU A 358 9.22 -2.69 12.30
C LEU A 358 10.71 -2.39 12.17
N SER A 359 11.42 -3.07 11.26
CA SER A 359 12.83 -2.80 10.95
C SER A 359 13.01 -1.42 10.31
N SER A 360 12.11 -1.03 9.39
CA SER A 360 12.12 0.29 8.76
C SER A 360 11.93 1.42 9.79
N ILE A 361 11.02 1.23 10.75
CA ILE A 361 10.85 2.17 11.88
C ILE A 361 12.11 2.22 12.76
N GLY A 362 12.68 1.07 13.13
CA GLY A 362 13.89 1.03 13.95
C GLY A 362 15.11 1.68 13.30
N LEU A 363 15.30 1.47 11.98
CA LEU A 363 16.34 2.12 11.20
C LEU A 363 16.12 3.63 11.07
N LYS A 364 14.88 4.10 10.91
CA LYS A 364 14.52 5.52 10.93
C LYS A 364 14.94 6.17 12.25
N VAL A 365 14.51 5.60 13.38
CA VAL A 365 14.82 6.09 14.73
C VAL A 365 16.32 6.10 14.99
N GLN A 366 17.07 5.10 14.52
CA GLN A 366 18.52 5.09 14.65
C GLN A 366 19.17 6.19 13.79
N GLY A 367 18.75 6.37 12.54
CA GLY A 367 19.25 7.44 11.67
C GLY A 367 18.96 8.84 12.23
N GLU A 368 17.82 9.03 12.88
CA GLU A 368 17.51 10.29 13.60
C GLU A 368 18.43 10.50 14.82
N LYS A 369 18.70 9.45 15.60
CA LYS A 369 19.67 9.52 16.72
C LYS A 369 21.07 9.87 16.25
N ASP A 370 21.57 9.18 15.21
CA ASP A 370 22.91 9.38 14.64
C ASP A 370 23.12 10.85 14.18
N LEU A 371 22.07 11.48 13.65
CA LEU A 371 22.07 12.90 13.27
C LEU A 371 21.97 13.85 14.47
N GLN A 372 21.25 13.46 15.53
CA GLN A 372 21.03 14.30 16.73
C GLN A 372 22.22 14.38 17.69
N VAL A 373 23.28 13.57 17.51
CA VAL A 373 24.52 13.61 18.33
C VAL A 373 25.19 15.02 18.36
N GLY A 374 24.81 15.93 17.45
CA GLY A 374 25.26 17.33 17.43
C GLY A 374 24.37 18.39 18.09
N ASP A 375 23.09 18.14 18.40
CA ASP A 375 22.12 19.20 18.78
C ASP A 375 21.39 18.89 20.11
N ILE A 376 22.00 19.33 21.22
CA ILE A 376 21.54 19.09 22.58
C ILE A 376 20.39 20.07 22.92
N GLY A 377 19.12 19.70 22.65
CA GLY A 377 18.01 20.55 23.11
C GLY A 377 16.56 20.19 22.77
N ARG A 378 16.26 19.27 21.84
CA ARG A 378 14.86 18.90 21.58
C ARG A 378 14.39 17.84 22.58
N GLY A 379 13.36 18.19 23.36
CA GLY A 379 12.65 17.22 24.19
C GLY A 379 11.96 16.18 23.32
N ALA A 380 11.89 14.93 23.81
CA ALA A 380 11.13 13.88 23.13
C ALA A 380 9.65 14.27 23.08
N GLU A 381 9.06 14.23 21.88
CA GLU A 381 7.61 14.34 21.71
C GLU A 381 6.99 12.99 22.13
N GLU A 382 6.07 13.01 23.10
CA GLU A 382 5.36 11.81 23.56
C GLU A 382 4.52 11.24 22.40
N GLY A 383 4.60 9.92 22.18
CA GLY A 383 3.95 9.24 21.06
C GLY A 383 4.81 9.17 19.80
N SER A 384 6.14 9.24 19.92
CA SER A 384 7.08 9.15 18.80
C SER A 384 7.36 7.71 18.34
N ASP A 385 7.95 7.53 17.15
CA ASP A 385 8.54 6.24 16.74
C ASP A 385 9.54 5.71 17.78
N GLY A 386 10.20 6.61 18.54
CA GLY A 386 11.13 6.26 19.61
C GLY A 386 10.47 5.50 20.77
N ASP A 387 9.24 5.88 21.14
CA ASP A 387 8.49 5.20 22.20
C ASP A 387 8.08 3.79 21.79
N LEU A 388 7.73 3.61 20.51
CA LEU A 388 7.47 2.29 19.92
C LEU A 388 8.72 1.39 19.99
N ILE A 389 9.90 1.92 19.69
CA ILE A 389 11.16 1.16 19.82
C ILE A 389 11.45 0.79 21.28
N GLN A 390 11.08 1.62 22.27
CA GLN A 390 11.24 1.24 23.69
C GLN A 390 10.28 0.11 24.09
N GLU A 391 9.02 0.14 23.64
CA GLU A 391 8.06 -0.95 23.86
C GLU A 391 8.56 -2.28 23.26
N MET A 392 9.14 -2.26 22.05
CA MET A 392 9.72 -3.44 21.41
C MET A 392 10.90 -4.06 22.19
N LYS A 393 11.57 -3.26 23.03
CA LYS A 393 12.73 -3.63 23.86
C LYS A 393 12.37 -4.01 25.30
N ASP A 394 11.10 -3.85 25.68
CA ASP A 394 10.62 -4.11 27.03
C ASP A 394 10.90 -5.57 27.44
N PRO A 395 11.55 -5.82 28.60
CA PRO A 395 11.75 -7.19 29.10
C PRO A 395 10.45 -7.84 29.61
N GLU A 396 9.33 -7.12 29.74
CA GLU A 396 8.07 -7.71 30.21
C GLU A 396 7.45 -8.71 29.21
N ASP A 397 6.98 -9.84 29.75
CA ASP A 397 6.43 -10.95 28.99
C ASP A 397 5.11 -10.56 28.32
N GLY A 398 5.15 -10.29 27.01
CA GLY A 398 3.99 -10.00 26.16
C GLY A 398 3.88 -8.54 25.68
N THR A 399 4.81 -7.66 26.07
CA THR A 399 4.95 -6.30 25.50
C THR A 399 6.14 -6.22 24.53
N GLY A 400 7.29 -6.76 24.93
CA GLY A 400 8.51 -6.75 24.12
C GLY A 400 8.66 -7.90 23.12
N LEU A 401 9.48 -7.66 22.09
CA LEU A 401 9.66 -8.57 20.96
C LEU A 401 10.87 -9.52 21.09
N ILE A 402 11.83 -9.21 21.98
CA ILE A 402 13.14 -9.90 22.03
C ILE A 402 13.01 -11.41 22.24
N LYS A 403 12.26 -11.83 23.28
CA LYS A 403 12.00 -13.24 23.58
C LYS A 403 11.17 -13.92 22.48
N PRO A 404 10.01 -13.40 22.05
CA PRO A 404 9.24 -13.92 20.91
C PRO A 404 10.06 -14.12 19.62
N ILE A 405 10.97 -13.20 19.28
CA ILE A 405 11.86 -13.32 18.12
C ILE A 405 12.78 -14.55 18.29
N ILE A 406 13.44 -14.69 19.45
CA ILE A 406 14.34 -15.82 19.72
C ILE A 406 13.60 -17.16 19.73
N GLU A 407 12.39 -17.21 20.30
CA GLU A 407 11.53 -18.40 20.31
C GLU A 407 11.01 -18.77 18.92
N SER A 408 10.70 -17.77 18.08
CA SER A 408 10.34 -17.96 16.67
C SER A 408 11.50 -18.52 15.86
N ILE A 409 12.71 -17.95 16.00
CA ILE A 409 13.92 -18.43 15.30
C ILE A 409 14.21 -19.88 15.70
N ARG A 410 14.12 -20.22 16.99
CA ARG A 410 14.34 -21.59 17.50
C ARG A 410 13.34 -22.57 16.89
N SER A 411 12.06 -22.21 16.93
CA SER A 411 10.97 -23.03 16.37
C SER A 411 11.11 -23.24 14.86
N LEU A 412 11.61 -22.24 14.12
CA LEU A 412 11.91 -22.34 12.68
C LEU A 412 13.13 -23.22 12.38
N ASP A 413 14.10 -23.33 13.30
CA ASP A 413 15.25 -24.24 13.16
C ASP A 413 14.88 -25.70 13.46
N ASP A 414 14.02 -25.92 14.46
CA ASP A 414 13.46 -27.24 14.76
C ASP A 414 12.48 -27.73 13.66
N PHE A 415 11.66 -26.83 13.11
CA PHE A 415 10.68 -27.17 12.08
C PHE A 415 11.32 -27.48 10.72
N ALA A 416 12.32 -26.69 10.33
CA ALA A 416 13.07 -26.84 9.08
C ALA A 416 14.58 -26.98 9.39
N PRO A 417 15.02 -28.16 9.85
CA PRO A 417 16.40 -28.42 10.21
C PRO A 417 17.31 -28.44 8.98
N ARG A 418 18.57 -28.08 9.21
CA ARG A 418 19.59 -27.83 8.19
C ARG A 418 19.95 -29.07 7.39
N VAL A 419 20.18 -28.91 6.09
CA VAL A 419 20.53 -30.02 5.19
C VAL A 419 22.04 -30.03 4.98
N ASN A 420 22.75 -30.75 5.85
CA ASN A 420 24.21 -30.89 5.75
C ASN A 420 24.62 -31.53 4.41
N PRO A 421 25.24 -30.79 3.46
CA PRO A 421 25.55 -31.33 2.13
C PRO A 421 26.57 -32.47 2.18
N ARG A 422 27.45 -32.46 3.19
CA ARG A 422 28.42 -33.53 3.46
C ARG A 422 27.78 -34.87 3.85
N ALA A 423 26.58 -34.89 4.43
CA ALA A 423 25.90 -36.12 4.83
C ALA A 423 25.42 -36.94 3.62
N ASN A 424 25.00 -36.27 2.54
CA ASN A 424 24.59 -36.94 1.30
C ASN A 424 25.78 -37.48 0.51
N ALA A 425 26.96 -36.87 0.63
CA ALA A 425 28.19 -37.35 -0.02
C ALA A 425 28.76 -38.63 0.63
N SER A 426 28.45 -38.92 1.90
CA SER A 426 28.97 -40.08 2.63
C SER A 426 28.14 -41.37 2.49
N ASN A 427 26.87 -41.30 2.08
CA ASN A 427 25.97 -42.47 2.02
C ASN A 427 26.21 -43.42 0.83
N GLY A 428 27.37 -43.34 0.17
CA GLY A 428 27.77 -44.23 -0.91
C GLY A 428 28.27 -45.62 -0.46
N ASN A 429 28.48 -45.86 0.85
CA ASN A 429 28.90 -47.17 1.34
C ASN A 429 28.54 -47.44 2.81
N ASN A 430 28.19 -48.71 3.05
CA ASN A 430 28.11 -49.45 4.31
C ASN A 430 26.87 -49.28 5.21
N ASN A 431 26.25 -50.44 5.42
CA ASN A 431 25.54 -50.84 6.63
C ASN A 431 26.29 -50.38 7.90
N ASP A 432 25.62 -49.69 8.81
CA ASP A 432 25.67 -50.08 10.23
C ASP A 432 24.44 -49.61 11.01
N ASN A 433 24.20 -50.25 12.16
CA ASN A 433 23.04 -50.01 13.02
C ASN A 433 23.22 -48.77 13.91
N GLY A 434 22.12 -48.04 14.14
CA GLY A 434 21.91 -47.35 15.42
C GLY A 434 22.01 -45.82 15.43
N SER A 435 21.12 -45.14 14.70
CA SER A 435 20.62 -43.83 15.14
C SER A 435 19.16 -43.66 14.73
N MET A 436 18.25 -43.54 15.71
CA MET A 436 16.84 -43.17 15.47
C MET A 436 16.70 -41.64 15.45
N THR A 437 17.34 -40.97 14.50
CA THR A 437 16.83 -39.68 14.03
C THR A 437 15.85 -39.97 12.88
N PRO A 438 14.58 -39.54 12.96
CA PRO A 438 13.67 -39.69 11.84
C PRO A 438 14.24 -38.86 10.69
N ASN A 439 14.62 -39.55 9.61
CA ASN A 439 15.27 -38.95 8.45
C ASN A 439 14.21 -38.17 7.65
N ARG A 440 13.81 -37.00 8.19
CA ARG A 440 12.76 -36.15 7.64
C ARG A 440 13.25 -35.65 6.27
N PRO A 441 12.52 -35.91 5.17
CA PRO A 441 12.97 -35.50 3.85
C PRO A 441 13.14 -33.97 3.83
N ALA A 442 14.23 -33.51 3.20
CA ALA A 442 14.48 -32.09 3.02
C ALA A 442 13.27 -31.41 2.35
N LEU A 443 12.88 -30.25 2.88
CA LEU A 443 11.83 -29.44 2.29
C LEU A 443 12.19 -29.08 0.83
N PRO A 444 11.23 -29.11 -0.12
CA PRO A 444 11.45 -28.63 -1.47
C PRO A 444 12.03 -27.21 -1.46
N PRO A 445 12.92 -26.84 -2.40
CA PRO A 445 13.61 -25.55 -2.38
C PRO A 445 12.65 -24.35 -2.41
N ASP A 446 11.49 -24.50 -3.04
CA ASP A 446 10.46 -23.45 -3.10
C ASP A 446 9.76 -23.22 -1.74
N GLN A 447 9.69 -24.24 -0.89
CA GLN A 447 9.17 -24.14 0.49
C GLN A 447 10.25 -23.66 1.48
N ALA A 448 11.53 -23.89 1.17
CA ALA A 448 12.65 -23.46 2.01
C ALA A 448 12.90 -21.93 1.93
N ARG A 449 12.65 -21.29 0.78
CA ARG A 449 12.92 -19.85 0.58
C ARG A 449 12.14 -18.91 1.52
N PRO A 450 10.81 -19.04 1.73
CA PRO A 450 10.07 -18.16 2.64
C PRO A 450 10.54 -18.31 4.10
N LEU A 451 10.84 -19.54 4.53
CA LEU A 451 11.39 -19.83 5.86
C LEU A 451 12.76 -19.18 6.07
N ALA A 452 13.62 -19.25 5.05
CA ALA A 452 14.92 -18.59 5.03
C ALA A 452 14.80 -17.05 5.11
N GLN A 453 13.88 -16.44 4.35
CA GLN A 453 13.61 -15.01 4.41
C GLN A 453 13.07 -14.58 5.78
N LEU A 454 12.16 -15.36 6.38
CA LEU A 454 11.66 -15.10 7.73
C LEU A 454 12.77 -15.19 8.79
N LYS A 455 13.62 -16.24 8.77
CA LYS A 455 14.80 -16.34 9.66
C LYS A 455 15.68 -15.09 9.52
N ARG A 456 15.97 -14.64 8.28
CA ARG A 456 16.76 -13.43 8.03
C ARG A 456 16.12 -12.17 8.62
N ASN A 457 14.84 -11.94 8.39
CA ASN A 457 14.15 -10.74 8.88
C ASN A 457 14.02 -10.70 10.41
N LEU A 458 13.80 -11.85 11.06
CA LEU A 458 13.83 -11.97 12.52
C LEU A 458 15.22 -11.61 13.10
N VAL A 459 16.29 -12.12 12.49
CA VAL A 459 17.68 -11.81 12.91
C VAL A 459 18.02 -10.33 12.65
N GLN A 460 17.57 -9.77 11.53
CA GLN A 460 17.77 -8.35 11.21
C GLN A 460 17.07 -7.43 12.22
N LEU A 461 15.80 -7.71 12.55
CA LEU A 461 15.05 -6.94 13.55
C LEU A 461 15.70 -7.03 14.93
N LEU A 462 16.14 -8.23 15.34
CA LEU A 462 16.89 -8.43 16.59
C LEU A 462 18.20 -7.63 16.60
N GLY A 463 18.91 -7.59 15.47
CA GLY A 463 20.12 -6.80 15.29
C GLY A 463 19.88 -5.32 15.50
N ILE A 464 18.85 -4.76 14.85
CA ILE A 464 18.43 -3.36 14.98
C ILE A 464 18.08 -3.02 16.44
N LEU A 465 17.31 -3.88 17.13
CA LEU A 465 16.94 -3.64 18.54
C LEU A 465 18.14 -3.74 19.50
N SER A 466 19.09 -4.64 19.24
CA SER A 466 20.30 -4.81 20.05
C SER A 466 21.39 -3.77 19.81
N PHE A 467 21.25 -2.93 18.77
CA PHE A 467 22.25 -1.94 18.41
C PHE A 467 22.39 -0.88 19.53
N GLU A 468 23.63 -0.69 19.98
CA GLU A 468 24.02 0.21 21.09
C GLU A 468 23.26 0.02 22.42
N ASP A 469 22.56 -1.11 22.60
CA ASP A 469 21.72 -1.37 23.76
C ASP A 469 22.19 -2.60 24.54
N ILE A 470 22.88 -2.35 25.66
CA ILE A 470 23.42 -3.39 26.53
C ILE A 470 22.28 -4.17 27.24
N ALA A 471 21.17 -3.52 27.56
CA ALA A 471 20.05 -4.19 28.24
C ALA A 471 19.39 -5.21 27.30
N VAL A 472 19.16 -4.84 26.04
CA VAL A 472 18.69 -5.77 25.01
C VAL A 472 19.73 -6.87 24.75
N GLY A 473 21.02 -6.53 24.69
CA GLY A 473 22.10 -7.51 24.54
C GLY A 473 22.15 -8.56 25.68
N ASP A 474 21.86 -8.14 26.92
CA ASP A 474 21.76 -9.04 28.07
C ASP A 474 20.49 -9.91 28.01
N GLN A 475 19.33 -9.38 27.59
CA GLN A 475 18.12 -10.18 27.32
C GLN A 475 18.38 -11.26 26.25
N VAL A 476 19.05 -10.90 25.14
CA VAL A 476 19.43 -11.85 24.07
C VAL A 476 20.35 -12.95 24.60
N ARG A 477 21.23 -12.64 25.56
CA ARG A 477 22.05 -13.65 26.24
C ARG A 477 21.22 -14.56 27.14
N GLU A 478 20.32 -13.99 27.94
CA GLU A 478 19.48 -14.73 28.89
C GLU A 478 18.54 -15.73 28.21
N HIS A 479 17.90 -15.34 27.10
CA HIS A 479 17.03 -16.23 26.32
C HIS A 479 17.78 -17.21 25.40
N GLY A 480 19.12 -17.28 25.50
CA GLY A 480 19.97 -18.19 24.72
C GLY A 480 20.12 -17.81 23.23
N GLY A 481 19.78 -16.57 22.88
CA GLY A 481 19.81 -16.07 21.50
C GLY A 481 21.22 -16.08 20.89
N ILE A 482 22.27 -15.81 21.67
CA ILE A 482 23.67 -15.79 21.15
C ILE A 482 24.06 -17.17 20.60
N GLN A 483 23.80 -18.26 21.32
CA GLN A 483 24.13 -19.61 20.86
C GLN A 483 23.30 -20.01 19.63
N LEU A 484 22.02 -19.63 19.61
CA LEU A 484 21.12 -19.86 18.48
C LEU A 484 21.62 -19.14 17.21
N LEU A 485 21.92 -17.84 17.31
CA LEU A 485 22.45 -17.02 16.20
C LEU A 485 23.79 -17.56 15.67
N LEU A 486 24.72 -17.91 16.55
CA LEU A 486 25.99 -18.52 16.14
C LEU A 486 25.77 -19.83 15.39
N SER A 487 24.82 -20.66 15.83
CA SER A 487 24.51 -21.91 15.12
C SER A 487 23.95 -21.65 13.70
N LEU A 488 23.19 -20.56 13.47
CA LEU A 488 22.71 -20.19 12.12
C LEU A 488 23.83 -19.74 11.16
N THR A 489 25.08 -19.60 11.63
CA THR A 489 26.26 -19.31 10.79
C THR A 489 27.06 -20.56 10.39
N GLU A 490 26.59 -21.76 10.78
CA GLU A 490 27.18 -23.03 10.34
C GLU A 490 26.77 -23.36 8.89
N VAL A 491 27.75 -23.80 8.09
CA VAL A 491 27.63 -24.00 6.63
C VAL A 491 26.44 -24.89 6.24
N ASP A 492 25.43 -24.28 5.62
CA ASP A 492 24.24 -24.96 5.09
C ASP A 492 23.89 -24.43 3.68
N GLU A 493 23.69 -25.32 2.72
CA GLU A 493 23.31 -24.94 1.34
C GLU A 493 21.91 -24.30 1.26
N ALA A 494 21.05 -24.51 2.26
CA ALA A 494 19.79 -23.79 2.41
C ALA A 494 19.96 -22.40 3.06
N ASN A 495 21.13 -22.06 3.62
CA ASN A 495 21.33 -20.83 4.38
C ASN A 495 21.24 -19.58 3.49
N PRO A 496 20.33 -18.63 3.76
CA PRO A 496 20.30 -17.34 3.08
C PRO A 496 21.43 -16.41 3.54
N LEU A 497 22.00 -16.63 4.74
CA LEU A 497 23.01 -15.74 5.33
C LEU A 497 24.39 -15.90 4.67
N GLU A 498 24.65 -17.04 4.01
CA GLU A 498 25.93 -17.37 3.37
C GLU A 498 26.01 -16.99 1.88
N ARG A 499 24.92 -16.50 1.27
CA ARG A 499 24.89 -16.11 -0.16
C ARG A 499 24.90 -14.59 -0.34
N PRO A 500 26.08 -13.94 -0.43
CA PRO A 500 26.17 -12.62 -1.06
C PRO A 500 25.82 -12.75 -2.55
N ALA A 501 25.24 -11.69 -3.13
CA ALA A 501 24.70 -11.61 -4.49
C ALA A 501 25.61 -12.21 -5.60
N GLY A 502 25.47 -13.51 -5.85
CA GLY A 502 26.43 -14.31 -6.64
C GLY A 502 25.78 -15.26 -7.65
N ALA A 503 24.60 -14.91 -8.17
CA ALA A 503 23.93 -15.66 -9.25
C ALA A 503 23.04 -14.74 -10.08
N CYS A 504 23.63 -13.71 -10.71
CA CYS A 504 22.97 -13.03 -11.82
C CYS A 504 23.07 -13.96 -13.05
N PRO A 505 21.97 -14.52 -13.57
CA PRO A 505 22.05 -15.30 -14.80
C PRO A 505 22.35 -14.33 -15.94
N VAL A 506 23.54 -14.44 -16.52
CA VAL A 506 23.91 -13.68 -17.73
C VAL A 506 22.88 -14.02 -18.81
N ARG A 507 22.03 -13.03 -19.12
CA ARG A 507 21.08 -13.09 -20.21
C ARG A 507 21.89 -13.22 -21.50
N GLY A 508 21.72 -14.32 -22.21
CA GLY A 508 22.46 -14.57 -23.46
C GLY A 508 22.03 -13.60 -24.55
N GLU A 509 22.73 -12.48 -24.68
CA GLU A 509 22.71 -11.66 -25.88
C GLU A 509 23.67 -12.24 -26.91
N GLU A 510 23.19 -13.20 -27.69
CA GLU A 510 23.76 -13.44 -29.02
C GLU A 510 23.42 -12.22 -29.89
N SER A 511 24.40 -11.34 -30.09
CA SER A 511 24.37 -10.33 -31.15
C SER A 511 25.71 -10.31 -31.88
N ASP A 512 25.64 -10.43 -33.21
CA ASP A 512 26.80 -10.63 -34.08
C ASP A 512 27.77 -9.44 -34.07
N ALA A 513 29.05 -9.73 -33.88
CA ALA A 513 30.13 -8.76 -34.01
C ALA A 513 30.53 -8.54 -35.49
N GLY A 514 29.94 -7.53 -36.13
CA GLY A 514 30.32 -7.03 -37.46
C GLY A 514 31.38 -5.92 -37.40
N GLN A 515 32.62 -6.26 -37.79
CA GLN A 515 33.84 -5.44 -37.89
C GLN A 515 33.69 -3.99 -38.40
N SER A 516 34.42 -3.03 -37.78
CA SER A 516 35.51 -2.23 -38.44
C SER A 516 36.05 -1.08 -37.58
N GLY A 517 37.40 -0.86 -37.61
CA GLY A 517 38.17 0.42 -37.57
C GLY A 517 37.93 1.47 -36.46
N GLU A 518 38.88 2.31 -36.03
CA GLU A 518 40.28 2.56 -36.44
C GLU A 518 41.05 3.34 -35.34
N SER A 519 42.29 2.91 -35.04
CA SER A 519 43.56 3.68 -34.79
C SER A 519 43.71 4.93 -33.89
N GLY A 520 44.86 4.97 -33.16
CA GLY A 520 45.53 6.17 -32.59
C GLY A 520 45.58 6.17 -31.05
N ASP A 521 46.61 5.75 -30.31
CA ASP A 521 48.05 6.08 -30.27
C ASP A 521 48.40 7.54 -29.93
N HIS A 522 48.74 7.83 -28.66
CA HIS A 522 49.90 8.67 -28.32
C HIS A 522 50.49 8.44 -26.91
N ARG A 523 51.82 8.46 -26.90
CA ARG A 523 52.81 8.50 -25.80
C ARG A 523 52.68 9.79 -24.92
N ARG A 524 53.34 10.01 -23.75
CA ARG A 524 54.60 9.50 -23.15
C ARG A 524 54.81 10.02 -21.70
N ASP A 525 55.81 9.46 -20.98
CA ASP A 525 56.65 10.03 -19.89
C ASP A 525 55.98 10.65 -18.61
N GLY A 526 56.51 10.54 -17.37
CA GLY A 526 57.65 9.80 -16.80
C GLY A 526 58.22 10.45 -15.52
N SER A 527 58.79 9.64 -14.58
CA SER A 527 59.62 10.07 -13.41
C SER A 527 58.94 10.86 -12.25
N GLY A 528 59.29 10.73 -10.95
CA GLY A 528 60.24 9.84 -10.26
C GLY A 528 60.68 10.37 -8.86
N GLY A 529 61.07 9.47 -7.92
CA GLY A 529 61.68 9.78 -6.60
C GLY A 529 60.76 10.32 -5.49
N GLY A 530 61.01 10.18 -4.18
CA GLY A 530 62.06 9.47 -3.41
C GLY A 530 62.44 10.19 -2.09
N VAL A 531 62.97 9.44 -1.10
CA VAL A 531 63.73 9.91 0.12
C VAL A 531 62.99 10.14 1.47
N ILE A 532 62.92 9.06 2.27
CA ILE A 532 63.39 8.84 3.68
C ILE A 532 63.84 10.04 4.56
N ARG A 533 63.37 10.08 5.83
CA ARG A 533 64.10 10.23 7.15
C ARG A 533 63.09 10.45 8.31
N ASP A 534 63.03 9.69 9.41
CA ASP A 534 63.97 9.36 10.53
C ASP A 534 63.73 10.19 11.81
N GLY A 535 63.50 9.50 12.95
CA GLY A 535 64.14 9.87 14.23
C GLY A 535 63.30 10.19 15.49
N ARG A 536 63.28 9.25 16.47
CA ARG A 536 63.42 9.42 17.95
C ARG A 536 62.41 10.31 18.74
N ALA A 537 62.15 10.16 20.04
CA ALA A 537 62.41 9.13 21.06
C ALA A 537 61.48 9.37 22.31
N ALA A 538 61.38 8.40 23.22
CA ALA A 538 60.65 8.49 24.51
C ALA A 538 61.47 9.24 25.62
N PRO A 539 61.00 9.50 26.88
CA PRO A 539 60.67 8.44 27.87
C PRO A 539 59.67 8.73 29.05
N GLY A 540 59.12 7.66 29.67
CA GLY A 540 58.80 7.52 31.11
C GLY A 540 57.53 8.20 31.70
N ALA A 541 56.98 7.80 32.86
CA ALA A 541 57.15 6.60 33.70
C ALA A 541 56.06 6.54 34.82
N ARG A 542 55.77 5.32 35.36
CA ARG A 542 54.96 5.01 36.59
C ARG A 542 53.45 5.31 36.51
N GLU A 543 52.55 4.68 37.27
CA GLU A 543 52.66 3.78 38.45
C GLU A 543 51.54 2.70 38.45
N ASP A 544 51.65 1.66 39.28
CA ASP A 544 50.82 0.43 39.25
C ASP A 544 49.58 0.43 40.18
N GLU A 545 48.79 -0.66 40.09
CA GLU A 545 48.00 -1.27 41.19
C GLU A 545 46.49 -0.93 41.37
N GLU A 546 45.65 -1.20 40.35
CA GLU A 546 44.20 -1.45 40.58
C GLU A 546 43.57 -2.56 39.68
N ALA A 547 44.37 -3.51 39.20
CA ALA A 547 43.98 -4.44 38.14
C ALA A 547 43.02 -5.60 38.55
N GLY A 548 42.88 -5.90 39.84
CA GLY A 548 42.27 -7.16 40.32
C GLY A 548 40.74 -7.29 40.19
N LYS A 549 39.99 -6.17 40.23
CA LYS A 549 38.51 -6.19 40.15
C LYS A 549 37.95 -5.66 38.83
N ARG A 550 38.71 -4.83 38.10
CA ARG A 550 38.34 -4.35 36.77
C ARG A 550 38.34 -5.48 35.72
N GLY A 551 39.19 -6.51 35.86
CA GLY A 551 39.31 -7.59 34.89
C GLY A 551 38.03 -8.40 34.60
N ARG A 552 37.18 -8.67 35.60
CA ARG A 552 35.92 -9.43 35.38
C ARG A 552 34.77 -8.57 34.83
N SER A 553 34.82 -7.26 35.03
CA SER A 553 33.91 -6.31 34.38
C SER A 553 34.37 -6.02 32.94
N ALA A 554 35.68 -5.84 32.73
CA ALA A 554 36.28 -5.65 31.42
C ALA A 554 36.12 -6.87 30.49
N LEU A 555 36.25 -8.12 30.97
CA LEU A 555 35.93 -9.29 30.15
C LEU A 555 34.44 -9.35 29.77
N ARG A 556 33.52 -9.10 30.72
CA ARG A 556 32.07 -9.06 30.40
C ARG A 556 31.73 -7.95 29.40
N ASN A 557 32.34 -6.78 29.54
CA ASN A 557 32.13 -5.67 28.61
C ASN A 557 32.80 -5.93 27.25
N ALA A 558 33.95 -6.63 27.20
CA ALA A 558 34.59 -7.04 25.95
C ALA A 558 33.82 -8.16 25.22
N GLU A 559 33.26 -9.12 25.95
CA GLU A 559 32.38 -10.17 25.40
C GLU A 559 31.04 -9.58 24.94
N SER A 560 30.47 -8.63 25.68
CA SER A 560 29.27 -7.88 25.27
C SER A 560 29.54 -7.02 24.02
N ALA A 561 30.63 -6.24 24.02
CA ALA A 561 31.04 -5.47 22.85
C ALA A 561 31.37 -6.37 21.65
N SER A 562 31.94 -7.56 21.87
CA SER A 562 32.18 -8.53 20.80
C SER A 562 30.89 -9.11 20.24
N ALA A 563 29.86 -9.35 21.06
CA ALA A 563 28.55 -9.83 20.59
C ALA A 563 27.80 -8.75 19.81
N SER A 564 27.70 -7.53 20.34
CA SER A 564 27.11 -6.39 19.63
C SER A 564 27.90 -6.03 18.37
N SER A 565 29.24 -6.15 18.38
CA SER A 565 30.09 -5.93 17.20
C SER A 565 29.93 -7.03 16.14
N LEU A 566 29.78 -8.30 16.53
CA LEU A 566 29.47 -9.40 15.60
C LEU A 566 28.11 -9.20 14.92
N ILE A 567 27.08 -8.84 15.71
CA ILE A 567 25.75 -8.56 15.20
C ILE A 567 25.79 -7.32 14.27
N ALA A 568 26.42 -6.22 14.69
CA ALA A 568 26.52 -4.99 13.91
C ALA A 568 27.36 -5.14 12.62
N MET A 569 28.47 -5.88 12.65
CA MET A 569 29.26 -6.17 11.43
C MET A 569 28.45 -6.99 10.42
N HIS A 570 27.63 -7.94 10.89
CA HIS A 570 26.76 -8.72 10.01
C HIS A 570 25.61 -7.88 9.44
N THR A 571 25.01 -6.98 10.25
CA THR A 571 23.98 -6.04 9.79
C THR A 571 24.52 -5.03 8.77
N GLN A 572 25.70 -4.44 8.99
CA GLN A 572 26.33 -3.52 8.02
C GLN A 572 26.63 -4.20 6.68
N HIS A 573 27.05 -5.48 6.69
CA HIS A 573 27.35 -6.21 5.46
C HIS A 573 26.08 -6.64 4.69
N MET A 574 24.91 -6.66 5.34
CA MET A 574 23.61 -6.99 4.75
C MET A 574 22.88 -5.78 4.12
N LEU A 575 23.13 -4.57 4.62
CA LEU A 575 22.48 -3.34 4.14
C LEU A 575 23.02 -2.85 2.78
N GLY A 576 24.20 -3.29 2.36
CA GLY A 576 24.87 -2.85 1.12
C GLY A 576 24.32 -3.44 -0.19
N SER A 577 23.15 -4.09 -0.20
CA SER A 577 22.60 -4.75 -1.39
C SER A 577 21.07 -4.80 -1.42
N ARG A 578 20.42 -3.62 -1.49
CA ARG A 578 19.04 -3.51 -1.99
C ARG A 578 19.07 -3.42 -3.52
N PRO A 579 18.51 -4.37 -4.27
CA PRO A 579 18.05 -4.06 -5.63
C PRO A 579 16.86 -3.10 -5.50
N VAL A 580 16.95 -1.95 -6.16
CA VAL A 580 15.76 -1.12 -6.39
C VAL A 580 14.90 -1.90 -7.39
N LEU A 581 13.74 -2.39 -6.94
CA LEU A 581 12.68 -2.81 -7.86
C LEU A 581 12.15 -1.53 -8.55
N PRO A 582 11.87 -1.60 -9.87
CA PRO A 582 11.47 -0.44 -10.67
C PRO A 582 10.09 0.10 -10.30
#